data_AF-A0A522BES6-F1
#
_entry.id   AF-A0A522BES6-F1
#
_cell.length_a   1.000
_cell.length_b   1.000
_cell.length_c   1.000
_cell.angle_alpha   90.00
_cell.angle_beta   90.00
_cell.angle_gamma   90.00
#
_symmetry.space_group_name_H-M   'P 1'
#
loop_
_entity.id
_entity.type
_entity.pdbx_description
1 polymer ?
#
loop_
_entity_poly.entity_id
_entity_poly.type
_entity_poly.pdbx_seq_one_letter_code
_entity_poly.pdbx_strand_id
1 'polypeptide(L)' 'MGDLELDSELAEVLREHCERLSVPGASAGVLAGGRLLTASYGVTDVGHPVPVDADTL' A
#
# COMPACT_ATOMS: atom_id res chain seq x y z
N MET A 1 -9.36 9.63 16.57
CA MET A 1 -7.89 9.60 16.75
C MET A 1 -7.29 8.31 16.21
N GLY A 2 -7.95 7.13 16.31
CA GLY A 2 -7.40 5.85 15.84
C GLY A 2 -7.49 5.56 14.34
N ASP A 3 -8.07 6.45 13.52
CA ASP A 3 -8.25 6.17 12.10
C ASP A 3 -6.96 6.32 11.29
N LEU A 4 -6.25 7.43 11.48
CA LEU A 4 -4.95 7.69 10.86
C LEU A 4 -3.87 6.67 11.27
N GLU A 5 -4.04 6.06 12.45
CA GLU A 5 -3.11 5.07 13.01
C GLU A 5 -3.19 3.76 12.23
N LEU A 6 -4.40 3.26 11.95
CA LEU A 6 -4.61 2.04 11.15
C LEU A 6 -4.17 2.17 9.68
N ASP A 7 -4.36 3.34 9.07
CA ASP A 7 -3.87 3.59 7.70
C ASP A 7 -2.33 3.57 7.66
N SER A 8 -1.71 4.09 8.72
CA SER A 8 -0.25 4.11 8.87
C SER A 8 0.32 2.72 9.13
N GLU A 9 -0.32 1.92 9.99
CA GLU A 9 0.06 0.52 10.23
C GLU A 9 -0.03 -0.33 8.96
N LEU A 10 -1.10 -0.17 8.17
CA LEU A 10 -1.25 -0.88 6.90
C LEU A 10 -0.14 -0.50 5.91
N ALA A 11 0.21 0.79 5.84
CA ALA A 11 1.31 1.26 5.00
C ALA A 11 2.68 0.72 5.43
N GLU A 12 2.93 0.60 6.74
CA GLU A 12 4.16 0.01 7.27
C GLU A 12 4.27 -1.48 6.95
N VAL A 13 3.21 -2.25 7.17
CA VAL A 13 3.17 -3.69 6.80
C VAL A 13 3.39 -3.88 5.31
N LEU A 14 2.74 -3.07 4.47
CA LEU A 14 2.90 -3.13 3.02
C LEU A 14 4.35 -2.83 2.61
N ARG A 15 4.95 -1.77 3.17
CA ARG A 15 6.34 -1.40 2.92
C ARG A 15 7.30 -2.52 3.31
N GLU A 16 7.20 -3.03 4.54
CA GLU A 16 8.10 -4.06 5.07
C GLU A 16 8.13 -5.29 4.14
N HIS A 17 6.95 -5.75 3.71
CA HIS A 17 6.85 -6.90 2.85
C HIS A 17 7.31 -6.63 1.42
N CYS A 18 7.06 -5.45 0.86
CA CYS A 18 7.57 -5.10 -0.47
C CYS A 18 9.09 -5.06 -0.48
N GLU A 19 9.71 -4.45 0.52
CA GLU A 19 11.17 -4.38 0.65
C GLU A 19 11.77 -5.79 0.86
N ARG A 20 11.21 -6.58 1.78
CA ARG A 20 11.69 -7.94 2.07
C ARG A 20 11.59 -8.88 0.87
N LEU A 21 10.56 -8.74 0.04
CA LEU A 21 10.29 -9.62 -1.10
C LEU A 21 10.79 -9.05 -2.43
N SER A 22 11.42 -7.87 -2.42
CA SER A 22 11.84 -7.16 -3.64
C SER A 22 10.69 -6.93 -4.63
N VAL A 23 9.51 -6.58 -4.10
CA VAL A 23 8.34 -6.18 -4.90
C VAL A 23 8.45 -4.67 -5.19
N PRO A 24 8.52 -4.24 -6.46
CA PRO A 24 8.74 -2.83 -6.81
C PRO A 24 7.61 -1.88 -6.40
N GLY A 25 6.38 -2.38 -6.35
CA GLY A 25 5.22 -1.64 -5.91
C GLY A 25 4.01 -2.54 -5.73
N ALA A 26 3.11 -2.14 -4.84
CA ALA A 26 1.89 -2.86 -4.52
C ALA A 26 0.82 -1.92 -3.98
N SER A 27 -0.44 -2.30 -4.16
CA SER A 27 -1.61 -1.63 -3.58
C SER A 27 -2.37 -2.63 -2.72
N ALA A 28 -2.80 -2.23 -1.53
CA ALA A 28 -3.52 -3.06 -0.59
C ALA A 28 -4.75 -2.32 -0.07
N GLY A 29 -5.87 -3.05 0.00
CA GLY A 29 -7.13 -2.56 0.57
C GLY A 29 -7.68 -3.54 1.58
N VAL A 30 -8.17 -3.04 2.71
CA VAL A 30 -8.79 -3.85 3.78
C VAL A 30 -10.15 -3.27 4.12
N LEU A 31 -11.19 -4.11 4.07
CA LEU A 31 -12.54 -3.76 4.54
C LEU A 31 -12.79 -4.43 5.90
N ALA A 32 -12.82 -3.64 6.97
CA ALA A 32 -13.03 -4.13 8.33
C ALA A 32 -14.06 -3.27 9.05
N GLY A 33 -15.10 -3.89 9.61
CA GLY A 33 -16.14 -3.17 10.36
C GLY A 33 -16.88 -2.10 9.54
N GLY A 34 -16.98 -2.27 8.22
CA GLY A 34 -17.58 -1.28 7.32
C GLY A 34 -16.67 -0.12 6.93
N ARG A 35 -15.40 -0.12 7.37
CA ARG A 35 -14.39 0.87 7.01
C ARG A 35 -13.41 0.28 6.00
N LEU A 36 -13.16 1.05 4.94
CA LEU A 36 -12.12 0.76 3.96
C LEU A 36 -10.81 1.46 4.37
N LEU A 37 -9.75 0.68 4.47
CA LEU A 37 -8.37 1.12 4.62
C LEU A 37 -7.66 0.87 3.30
N THR A 38 -6.81 1.80 2.85
CA THR A 38 -5.99 1.60 1.66
C THR A 38 -4.56 2.03 1.93
N ALA A 39 -3.61 1.32 1.32
CA ALA A 39 -2.21 1.69 1.30
C ALA A 39 -1.61 1.31 -0.06
N SER A 40 -0.69 2.14 -0.53
CA SER A 40 0.06 1.89 -1.75
C SER A 40 1.54 2.13 -1.50
N TYR A 41 2.38 1.34 -2.14
CA TYR A 41 3.83 1.41 -2.03
C TYR A 41 4.46 1.31 -3.41
N GLY A 42 5.54 2.08 -3.61
CA GLY A 42 6.43 1.91 -4.75
C GLY A 42 5.85 2.33 -6.09
N VAL A 43 6.23 1.60 -7.14
CA VAL A 43 5.97 1.96 -8.54
C VAL A 43 5.42 0.78 -9.35
N THR A 44 4.66 1.09 -10.40
CA THR A 44 4.08 0.10 -11.31
C THR A 44 5.11 -0.53 -12.25
N ASP A 45 6.14 0.23 -12.61
CA ASP A 45 7.20 -0.16 -13.53
C ASP A 45 8.54 0.42 -13.07
N VAL A 46 9.59 -0.41 -13.04
CA VAL A 46 10.94 -0.01 -12.58
C VAL A 46 11.73 0.81 -13.61
N GLY A 47 11.44 0.64 -14.91
CA GLY A 47 12.06 1.36 -16.02
C GLY A 47 11.34 2.66 -16.36
N HIS A 48 10.03 2.74 -16.10
CA HIS A 48 9.23 3.95 -16.21
C HIS A 48 8.43 4.19 -14.92
N PRO A 49 9.08 4.73 -13.87
CA PRO A 49 8.48 4.87 -12.55
C PRO A 49 7.18 5.69 -12.56
N VAL A 50 6.06 5.00 -12.36
CA VAL A 50 4.76 5.61 -12.07
C VAL A 50 4.33 5.15 -10.68
N PRO A 51 3.96 6.05 -9.75
CA PRO A 51 3.52 5.66 -8.42
C PRO A 51 2.34 4.69 -8.47
N VAL A 52 2.37 3.69 -7.60
CA VAL A 52 1.18 2.85 -7.36
C VAL A 52 0.17 3.64 -6.54
N ASP A 53 -1.10 3.54 -6.92
CA ASP A 53 -2.25 4.06 -6.19
C ASP A 53 -3.35 2.99 -6.05
N ALA A 54 -4.52 3.38 -5.53
CA ALA A 54 -5.65 2.48 -5.31
C ALA A 54 -6.32 2.00 -6.62
N ASP A 55 -6.09 2.70 -7.73
CA ASP A 55 -6.75 2.45 -9.02
C ASP A 55 -5.80 1.84 -10.07
N THR A 56 -4.55 1.58 -9.67
CA THR A 56 -3.53 0.92 -10.48
C THR A 56 -3.99 -0.48 -10.93
N LEU A 57 -3.82 -0.79 -12.22
CA LEU A 57 -4.21 -2.05 -12.88
C LEU A 57 -3.00 -2.91 -13.26
#